data_AF-A0A858XP27-F1
#
_entry.id   AF-A0A858XP27-F1
#
_cell.length_a   1.000
_cell.length_b   1.000
_cell.length_c   1.000
_cell.angle_alpha   90.00
_cell.angle_beta   90.00
_cell.angle_gamma   90.00
#
_symmetry.space_group_name_H-M   'P 1'
#
loop_
_entity.id
_entity.type
_entity.pdbx_description
1 polymer ?
#
loop_
_entity_poly.entity_id
_entity_poly.type
_entity_poly.pdbx_seq_one_letter_code
_entity_poly.pdbx_strand_id
1 'polypeptide(L)'
;MSTTEYIQIIIGIGQIIAVAIIPIIVWILGIKYQDRKAKKDAQLRVFLTLMADRKSAPITKEWVDALNTIDVVFQENKKVRHAWREYLDSLNEKSPHFDSSNSFRLDLLSEMAVSLGYKNLKQTEIDRFYSPKYFGSQMSRQEILFQENLRILTRSKSCAESFTDEEYEQHYKELMEQQGD
;
A
#
# COMPACT_ATOMS: atom_id res chain seq x y z
N MET A 1 52.61 -45.38 19.24
CA MET A 1 51.83 -44.15 19.50
C MET A 1 51.26 -44.23 20.89
N SER A 2 51.51 -43.23 21.74
CA SER A 2 50.87 -43.17 23.05
C SER A 2 49.37 -42.87 22.88
N THR A 3 48.56 -43.24 23.86
CA THR A 3 47.12 -42.91 23.89
C THR A 3 46.85 -41.41 23.74
N THR A 4 47.78 -40.57 24.19
CA THR A 4 47.70 -39.11 24.08
C THR A 4 47.86 -38.58 22.66
N GLU A 5 48.74 -39.18 21.84
CA GLU A 5 48.91 -38.81 20.42
C GLU A 5 47.65 -39.12 19.60
N TYR A 6 47.01 -40.27 19.89
CA TYR A 6 45.74 -40.65 19.26
C TYR A 6 44.62 -39.65 19.57
N ILE A 7 44.51 -39.22 20.83
CA ILE A 7 43.52 -38.23 21.27
C ILE A 7 43.74 -36.89 20.56
N GLN A 8 45.00 -36.44 20.44
CA GLN A 8 45.33 -35.19 19.75
C GLN A 8 44.94 -35.22 18.25
N ILE A 9 45.17 -36.34 17.57
CA ILE A 9 44.76 -36.49 16.16
C ILE A 9 43.23 -36.43 16.00
N ILE A 10 42.49 -37.09 16.89
CA ILE A 10 41.02 -37.07 16.87
C ILE A 10 40.49 -35.65 17.10
N ILE A 11 41.07 -34.91 18.04
CA ILE A 11 40.71 -33.51 18.30
C ILE A 11 41.02 -32.64 17.08
N GLY A 12 42.19 -32.80 16.45
CA GLY A 12 42.56 -32.04 15.26
C GLY A 12 41.63 -32.28 14.08
N ILE A 13 41.27 -33.55 13.82
CA ILE A 13 40.27 -33.91 12.80
C ILE A 13 38.91 -33.27 13.13
N GLY A 14 38.49 -33.34 14.40
CA GLY A 14 37.26 -32.71 14.88
C GLY A 14 37.25 -31.19 14.66
N GLN A 15 38.35 -30.50 14.91
CA GLN A 15 38.48 -29.05 14.70
C GLN A 15 38.39 -28.68 13.22
N ILE A 16 39.08 -29.41 12.33
CA ILE A 16 39.03 -29.17 10.88
C ILE A 16 37.60 -29.35 10.36
N ILE A 17 36.93 -30.43 10.79
CA ILE A 17 35.53 -30.69 10.44
C ILE A 17 34.63 -29.56 10.97
N ALA A 18 34.81 -29.12 12.21
CA ALA A 18 34.00 -28.04 12.79
C ALA A 18 34.17 -26.72 12.04
N VAL A 19 35.42 -26.32 11.73
CA VAL A 19 35.72 -25.08 10.99
C VAL A 19 35.12 -25.11 9.58
N ALA A 20 35.05 -26.27 8.94
CA ALA A 20 34.42 -26.43 7.62
C ALA A 20 32.88 -26.41 7.68
N ILE A 21 32.26 -27.06 8.67
CA ILE A 21 30.80 -27.24 8.74
C ILE A 21 30.08 -25.98 9.28
N ILE A 22 30.66 -25.28 10.26
CA ILE A 22 30.01 -24.12 10.90
C ILE A 22 29.62 -23.03 9.88
N PRO A 23 30.49 -22.58 8.96
CA PRO A 23 30.14 -21.57 7.95
C PRO A 23 28.97 -21.98 7.06
N ILE A 24 28.87 -23.27 6.69
CA ILE A 24 27.79 -23.80 5.85
C ILE A 24 26.46 -23.71 6.60
N ILE A 25 26.42 -24.12 7.87
CA ILE A 25 25.21 -24.05 8.71
C ILE A 25 24.78 -22.59 8.88
N VAL A 26 25.72 -21.69 9.21
CA VAL A 26 25.44 -20.26 9.38
C VAL A 26 24.89 -19.66 8.09
N TRP A 27 25.46 -20.01 6.94
CA TRP A 27 25.00 -19.54 5.64
C TRP A 27 23.57 -20.02 5.32
N ILE A 28 23.26 -21.30 5.53
CA ILE A 28 21.91 -21.85 5.32
C ILE A 28 20.88 -21.17 6.23
N LEU A 29 21.20 -20.99 7.52
CA LEU A 29 20.34 -20.27 8.45
C LEU A 29 20.16 -18.80 8.03
N GLY A 30 21.23 -18.17 7.54
CA GLY A 30 21.23 -16.81 7.03
C GLY A 30 20.29 -16.62 5.85
N ILE A 31 20.31 -17.51 4.86
CA ILE A 31 19.39 -17.46 3.71
C ILE A 31 17.94 -17.60 4.17
N LYS A 32 17.63 -18.62 4.98
CA LYS A 32 16.26 -18.84 5.46
C LYS A 32 15.73 -17.68 6.30
N TYR A 33 16.60 -17.03 7.07
CA TYR A 33 16.24 -15.83 7.82
C TYR A 33 15.98 -14.64 6.87
N GLN A 34 16.84 -14.43 5.88
CA GLN A 34 16.68 -13.36 4.90
C GLN A 34 15.40 -13.51 4.08
N ASP A 35 15.07 -14.71 3.60
CA ASP A 35 13.82 -14.96 2.85
C ASP A 35 12.57 -14.67 3.70
N ARG A 36 12.58 -15.13 4.96
CA ARG A 36 11.50 -14.86 5.91
C ARG A 36 11.38 -13.37 6.21
N LYS A 37 12.52 -12.69 6.36
CA LYS A 37 12.57 -11.25 6.60
C LYS A 37 12.04 -10.48 5.38
N ALA A 38 12.47 -10.82 4.16
CA ALA A 38 12.00 -10.18 2.93
C ALA A 38 10.48 -10.28 2.75
N LYS A 39 9.89 -11.45 3.03
CA LYS A 39 8.42 -11.63 3.04
C LYS A 39 7.74 -10.73 4.09
N LYS A 40 8.30 -10.66 5.30
CA LYS A 40 7.76 -9.82 6.38
C LYS A 40 7.90 -8.33 6.09
N ASP A 41 9.02 -7.92 5.50
CA ASP A 41 9.27 -6.53 5.10
C ASP A 41 8.32 -6.10 3.97
N ALA A 42 7.98 -6.99 3.03
CA ALA A 42 6.96 -6.74 2.02
C ALA A 42 5.56 -6.55 2.64
N GLN A 43 5.17 -7.42 3.59
CA GLN A 43 3.92 -7.29 4.34
C GLN A 43 3.87 -5.97 5.13
N LEU A 44 4.97 -5.62 5.78
CA LEU A 44 5.10 -4.38 6.54
C LEU A 44 4.97 -3.16 5.64
N ARG A 45 5.59 -3.18 4.45
CA ARG A 45 5.51 -2.07 3.48
C ARG A 45 4.07 -1.80 3.07
N VAL A 46 3.33 -2.84 2.65
CA VAL A 46 1.91 -2.71 2.28
C VAL A 46 1.10 -2.16 3.46
N PHE A 47 1.28 -2.71 4.66
CA PHE A 47 0.59 -2.24 5.85
C PHE A 47 0.88 -0.76 6.17
N LEU A 48 2.15 -0.34 6.12
CA LEU A 48 2.54 1.03 6.42
C LEU A 48 2.05 2.02 5.36
N THR A 49 2.10 1.65 4.08
CA THR A 49 1.53 2.46 2.99
C THR A 49 0.04 2.67 3.19
N LEU A 50 -0.71 1.61 3.50
CA LEU A 50 -2.13 1.74 3.81
C LEU A 50 -2.33 2.61 5.08
N MET A 51 -1.63 2.32 6.17
CA MET A 51 -1.75 3.13 7.39
C MET A 51 -1.47 4.62 7.15
N ALA A 52 -0.50 4.96 6.30
CA ALA A 52 -0.16 6.34 5.97
C ALA A 52 -1.28 7.03 5.18
N ASP A 53 -1.80 6.38 4.14
CA ASP A 53 -2.74 6.99 3.19
C ASP A 53 -4.22 6.74 3.49
N ARG A 54 -4.54 6.07 4.61
CA ARG A 54 -5.91 5.64 4.94
C ARG A 54 -6.99 6.72 4.95
N LYS A 55 -6.65 7.99 5.16
CA LYS A 55 -7.61 9.11 5.11
C LYS A 55 -7.14 10.20 4.14
N SER A 56 -6.20 9.86 3.26
CA SER A 56 -5.78 10.75 2.18
C SER A 56 -6.94 10.96 1.22
N ALA A 57 -7.23 12.24 0.95
CA ALA A 57 -8.11 12.68 -0.10
C ALA A 57 -7.28 13.66 -0.95
N PRO A 58 -7.13 13.46 -2.28
CA PRO A 58 -7.65 12.35 -3.07
C PRO A 58 -6.96 11.02 -2.75
N ILE A 59 -7.54 9.91 -3.22
CA ILE A 59 -6.95 8.58 -3.10
C ILE A 59 -5.61 8.56 -3.86
N THR A 60 -4.53 8.15 -3.19
CA THR A 60 -3.19 8.08 -3.78
C THR A 60 -3.02 6.82 -4.64
N LYS A 61 -2.14 6.88 -5.64
CA LYS A 61 -1.81 5.70 -6.46
C LYS A 61 -1.19 4.61 -5.59
N GLU A 62 -0.36 5.00 -4.63
CA GLU A 62 0.33 4.13 -3.69
C GLU A 62 -0.67 3.34 -2.83
N TRP A 63 -1.77 3.96 -2.41
CA TRP A 63 -2.86 3.29 -1.71
C TRP A 63 -3.50 2.19 -2.58
N VAL A 64 -3.82 2.51 -3.85
CA VAL A 64 -4.43 1.54 -4.78
C VAL A 64 -3.48 0.38 -5.09
N ASP A 65 -2.20 0.68 -5.36
CA ASP A 65 -1.17 -0.33 -5.61
C ASP A 65 -0.96 -1.24 -4.39
N ALA A 66 -1.00 -0.67 -3.18
CA ALA A 66 -0.89 -1.44 -1.95
C ALA A 66 -2.09 -2.39 -1.77
N LEU A 67 -3.32 -1.92 -2.01
CA LEU A 67 -4.51 -2.78 -1.97
C LEU A 67 -4.44 -3.94 -2.98
N ASN A 68 -4.06 -3.64 -4.22
CA ASN A 68 -3.98 -4.63 -5.29
C ASN A 68 -2.89 -5.70 -5.09
N THR A 69 -1.93 -5.46 -4.20
CA THR A 69 -0.85 -6.42 -3.90
C THR A 69 -1.14 -7.28 -2.67
N ILE A 70 -2.23 -7.04 -1.92
CA ILE A 70 -2.56 -7.76 -0.69
C ILE A 70 -2.63 -9.27 -0.92
N ASP A 71 -3.31 -9.73 -1.96
CA ASP A 71 -3.50 -11.17 -2.21
C ASP A 71 -2.18 -11.92 -2.44
N VAL A 72 -1.17 -11.23 -3.03
CA VAL A 72 0.16 -11.79 -3.28
C VAL A 72 1.01 -11.75 -2.01
N VAL A 73 1.07 -10.61 -1.33
CA VAL A 73 1.94 -10.38 -0.17
C VAL A 73 1.44 -11.12 1.09
N PHE A 74 0.12 -11.26 1.24
CA PHE A 74 -0.54 -11.98 2.32
C PHE A 74 -1.09 -13.34 1.88
N GLN A 75 -0.53 -13.96 0.83
CA GLN A 75 -0.98 -15.25 0.30
C GLN A 75 -1.16 -16.35 1.38
N GLU A 76 -0.26 -16.39 2.37
CA GLU A 76 -0.27 -17.39 3.46
C GLU A 76 -1.27 -17.02 4.58
N ASN A 77 -1.75 -15.77 4.65
CA ASN A 77 -2.67 -15.30 5.68
C ASN A 77 -4.11 -15.20 5.16
N LYS A 78 -4.90 -16.25 5.44
CA LYS A 78 -6.31 -16.31 5.03
C LYS A 78 -7.19 -15.24 5.67
N LYS A 79 -6.91 -14.83 6.91
CA LYS A 79 -7.73 -13.82 7.63
C LYS A 79 -7.62 -12.44 6.97
N VAL A 80 -6.38 -12.02 6.68
CA VAL A 80 -6.14 -10.74 5.99
C VAL A 80 -6.79 -10.72 4.61
N ARG A 81 -6.65 -11.80 3.82
CA ARG A 81 -7.30 -11.87 2.50
C ARG A 81 -8.82 -11.89 2.57
N HIS A 82 -9.39 -12.49 3.62
CA HIS A 82 -10.83 -12.48 3.82
C HIS A 82 -11.33 -11.07 4.13
N ALA A 83 -10.70 -10.38 5.09
CA ALA A 83 -11.02 -8.98 5.41
C ALA A 83 -10.81 -8.04 4.21
N TRP A 84 -9.82 -8.32 3.36
CA TRP A 84 -9.62 -7.58 2.11
C TRP A 84 -10.81 -7.74 1.16
N ARG A 85 -11.31 -8.96 0.95
CA ARG A 85 -12.48 -9.20 0.08
C ARG A 85 -13.72 -8.51 0.62
N GLU A 86 -13.97 -8.59 1.93
CA GLU A 86 -15.10 -7.89 2.55
C GLU A 86 -14.99 -6.37 2.38
N TYR A 87 -13.78 -5.82 2.53
CA TYR A 87 -13.55 -4.41 2.26
C TYR A 87 -13.77 -4.07 0.78
N LEU A 88 -13.24 -4.85 -0.16
CA LEU A 88 -13.43 -4.66 -1.59
C LEU A 88 -14.92 -4.71 -1.98
N ASP A 89 -15.67 -5.67 -1.43
CA ASP A 89 -17.11 -5.80 -1.65
C ASP A 89 -17.87 -4.60 -1.06
N SER A 90 -17.40 -4.02 0.06
CA SER A 90 -17.98 -2.81 0.65
C SER A 90 -17.71 -1.54 -0.18
N LEU A 91 -16.72 -1.53 -1.07
CA LEU A 91 -16.45 -0.37 -1.94
C LEU A 91 -17.41 -0.28 -3.13
N ASN A 92 -18.20 -1.31 -3.40
CA ASN A 92 -19.18 -1.30 -4.47
C ASN A 92 -20.43 -0.52 -4.03
N GLU A 93 -20.86 0.47 -4.80
CA GLU A 93 -22.07 1.29 -4.52
C GLU A 93 -23.36 0.46 -4.40
N LYS A 94 -23.41 -0.72 -5.04
CA LYS A 94 -24.56 -1.63 -4.97
C LYS A 94 -24.55 -2.51 -3.71
N SER A 95 -23.49 -2.44 -2.92
CA SER A 95 -23.34 -3.24 -1.71
C SER A 95 -24.16 -2.65 -0.57
N PRO A 96 -24.88 -3.48 0.22
CA PRO A 96 -25.55 -3.00 1.44
C PRO A 96 -24.56 -2.48 2.50
N HIS A 97 -23.27 -2.68 2.28
CA HIS A 97 -22.18 -2.31 3.19
C HIS A 97 -21.41 -1.06 2.75
N PHE A 98 -21.87 -0.36 1.72
CA PHE A 98 -21.20 0.83 1.18
C PHE A 98 -21.00 1.94 2.24
N ASP A 99 -22.05 2.24 3.00
CA ASP A 99 -22.02 3.26 4.07
C ASP A 99 -21.11 2.87 5.24
N SER A 100 -20.85 1.57 5.42
CA SER A 100 -19.98 1.03 6.46
C SER A 100 -18.59 0.63 5.94
N SER A 101 -18.20 1.02 4.73
CA SER A 101 -16.90 0.67 4.13
C SER A 101 -15.70 1.01 5.03
N ASN A 102 -15.81 2.07 5.84
CA ASN A 102 -14.76 2.42 6.80
C ASN A 102 -14.55 1.38 7.90
N SER A 103 -15.60 0.68 8.37
CA SER A 103 -15.43 -0.36 9.40
C SER A 103 -14.66 -1.56 8.82
N PHE A 104 -15.04 -2.01 7.61
CA PHE A 104 -14.33 -3.08 6.91
C PHE A 104 -12.86 -2.74 6.63
N ARG A 105 -12.58 -1.47 6.33
CA ARG A 105 -11.21 -0.98 6.22
C ARG A 105 -10.43 -1.09 7.54
N LEU A 106 -11.04 -0.69 8.66
CA LEU A 106 -10.41 -0.79 9.97
C LEU A 106 -10.20 -2.25 10.38
N ASP A 107 -11.13 -3.14 10.04
CA ASP A 107 -11.01 -4.58 10.26
C ASP A 107 -9.84 -5.17 9.45
N LEU A 108 -9.72 -4.81 8.17
CA LEU A 108 -8.56 -5.19 7.34
C LEU A 108 -7.23 -4.73 7.97
N LEU A 109 -7.13 -3.45 8.33
CA LEU A 109 -5.91 -2.91 8.95
C LEU A 109 -5.60 -3.59 10.28
N SER A 110 -6.62 -3.92 11.07
CA SER A 110 -6.49 -4.65 12.33
C SER A 110 -5.97 -6.08 12.11
N GLU A 111 -6.52 -6.83 11.15
CA GLU A 111 -6.06 -8.18 10.82
C GLU A 111 -4.61 -8.18 10.28
N MET A 112 -4.25 -7.18 9.47
CA MET A 112 -2.86 -6.98 9.01
C MET A 112 -1.91 -6.70 10.19
N ALA A 113 -2.32 -5.85 11.12
CA ALA A 113 -1.55 -5.52 12.33
C ALA A 113 -1.30 -6.78 13.18
N VAL A 114 -2.32 -7.61 13.39
CA VAL A 114 -2.20 -8.90 14.11
C VAL A 114 -1.24 -9.85 13.37
N SER A 115 -1.34 -9.95 12.04
CA SER A 115 -0.44 -10.77 11.21
C SER A 115 1.04 -10.37 11.32
N LEU A 116 1.29 -9.08 11.52
CA LEU A 116 2.62 -8.49 11.68
C LEU A 116 3.14 -8.52 13.13
N GLY A 117 2.29 -8.88 14.10
CA GLY A 117 2.66 -8.98 15.51
C GLY A 117 2.29 -7.77 16.37
N TYR A 118 1.57 -6.78 15.82
CA TYR A 118 1.07 -5.60 16.55
C TYR A 118 -0.23 -5.94 17.31
N LYS A 119 -0.13 -6.81 18.32
CA LYS A 119 -1.30 -7.37 19.03
C LYS A 119 -2.09 -6.36 19.89
N ASN A 120 -1.48 -5.23 20.24
CA ASN A 120 -2.07 -4.24 21.15
C ASN A 120 -2.63 -3.01 20.43
N LEU A 121 -2.58 -2.98 19.10
CA LEU A 121 -3.06 -1.84 18.32
C LEU A 121 -4.59 -1.88 18.25
N LYS A 122 -5.25 -0.92 18.91
CA LYS A 122 -6.72 -0.84 18.92
C LYS A 122 -7.23 -0.20 17.64
N GLN A 123 -8.44 -0.59 17.20
CA GLN A 123 -9.09 0.04 16.04
C GLN A 123 -9.26 1.56 16.21
N THR A 124 -9.46 2.06 17.44
CA THR A 124 -9.51 3.50 17.74
C THR A 124 -8.19 4.23 17.48
N GLU A 125 -7.05 3.54 17.70
CA GLU A 125 -5.73 4.08 17.42
C GLU A 125 -5.43 4.06 15.91
N ILE A 126 -5.93 3.03 15.21
CA ILE A 126 -5.90 2.94 13.75
C ILE A 126 -6.73 4.08 13.16
N ASP A 127 -7.93 4.36 13.67
CA ASP A 127 -8.79 5.41 13.12
C ASP A 127 -8.25 6.84 13.36
N ARG A 128 -7.50 7.05 14.45
CA ARG A 128 -6.95 8.36 14.83
C ARG A 128 -5.93 8.90 13.81
N PHE A 129 -6.33 9.88 13.01
CA PHE A 129 -5.53 10.44 11.90
C PHE A 129 -5.30 11.95 12.06
N TYR A 130 -4.10 12.41 11.69
CA TYR A 130 -3.79 13.85 11.67
C TYR A 130 -4.09 14.44 10.30
N SER A 131 -5.04 15.38 10.23
CA SER A 131 -5.37 16.11 9.01
C SER A 131 -5.10 17.60 9.20
N PRO A 132 -3.93 18.10 8.75
CA PRO A 132 -3.58 19.52 8.85
C PRO A 132 -4.46 20.39 7.94
N LYS A 133 -5.00 21.48 8.51
CA LYS A 133 -5.84 22.45 7.78
C LYS A 133 -5.16 23.03 6.53
N TYR A 134 -3.83 23.23 6.58
CA TYR A 134 -3.08 23.80 5.46
C TYR A 134 -3.25 22.97 4.18
N PHE A 135 -3.01 21.66 4.24
CA PHE A 135 -3.10 20.78 3.07
C PHE A 135 -4.52 20.67 2.53
N GLY A 136 -5.53 20.60 3.42
CA GLY A 136 -6.94 20.66 2.99
C GLY A 136 -7.26 21.97 2.27
N SER A 137 -6.83 23.11 2.82
CA SER A 137 -7.08 24.43 2.22
C SER A 137 -6.35 24.63 0.89
N GLN A 138 -5.14 24.08 0.74
CA GLN A 138 -4.38 24.16 -0.50
C GLN A 138 -5.05 23.34 -1.61
N MET A 139 -5.54 22.15 -1.29
CA MET A 139 -6.26 21.30 -2.23
C MET A 139 -7.56 21.94 -2.70
N SER A 140 -8.37 22.47 -1.79
CA SER A 140 -9.61 23.17 -2.16
C SER A 140 -9.32 24.42 -3.00
N ARG A 141 -8.28 25.19 -2.67
CA ARG A 141 -7.86 26.34 -3.49
C ARG A 141 -7.42 25.93 -4.88
N GLN A 142 -6.69 24.83 -4.98
CA GLN A 142 -6.21 24.30 -6.26
C GLN A 142 -7.38 23.79 -7.11
N GLU A 143 -8.33 23.08 -6.50
CA GLU A 143 -9.56 22.63 -7.16
C GLU A 143 -10.38 23.80 -7.70
N ILE A 144 -10.60 24.84 -6.89
CA ILE A 144 -11.27 26.08 -7.32
C ILE A 144 -10.51 26.72 -8.49
N LEU A 145 -9.18 26.84 -8.38
CA LEU A 145 -8.36 27.42 -9.45
C LEU A 145 -8.45 26.61 -10.74
N PHE A 146 -8.47 25.28 -10.67
CA PHE A 146 -8.65 24.43 -11.83
C PHE A 146 -10.04 24.59 -12.45
N GLN A 147 -11.10 24.59 -11.65
CA GLN A 147 -12.47 24.79 -12.12
C GLN A 147 -12.66 26.15 -12.82
N GLU A 148 -12.14 27.23 -12.22
CA GLU A 148 -12.25 28.57 -12.78
C GLU A 148 -11.40 28.73 -14.05
N ASN A 149 -10.22 28.10 -14.12
CA ASN A 149 -9.43 28.06 -15.35
C ASN A 149 -10.14 27.30 -16.45
N LEU A 150 -10.70 26.12 -16.16
CA LEU A 150 -11.46 25.34 -17.15
C LEU A 150 -12.65 26.17 -17.67
N ARG A 151 -13.41 26.82 -16.80
CA ARG A 151 -14.53 27.68 -17.19
C ARG A 151 -14.12 28.76 -18.20
N ILE A 152 -12.98 29.41 -17.97
CA ILE A 152 -12.46 30.46 -18.87
C ILE A 152 -11.95 29.84 -20.17
N LEU A 153 -11.14 28.79 -20.09
CA LEU A 153 -10.52 28.14 -21.24
C LEU A 153 -11.55 27.53 -22.19
N THR A 154 -12.60 26.88 -21.67
CA THR A 154 -13.71 26.36 -22.48
C THR A 154 -14.50 27.47 -23.19
N ARG A 155 -14.46 28.70 -22.66
CA ARG A 155 -15.10 29.89 -23.27
C ARG A 155 -14.14 30.72 -24.13
N SER A 156 -12.89 30.28 -24.28
CA SER A 156 -11.85 31.08 -24.96
C SER A 156 -11.30 30.37 -26.19
N LYS A 157 -11.19 31.11 -27.31
CA LYS A 157 -10.45 30.66 -28.50
C LYS A 157 -8.95 30.66 -28.26
N SER A 158 -8.48 31.65 -27.52
CA SER A 158 -7.07 31.85 -27.16
C SER A 158 -6.99 32.54 -25.80
N CYS A 159 -5.80 32.62 -25.21
CA CYS A 159 -5.60 33.30 -23.92
C CYS A 159 -6.02 34.78 -23.91
N ALA A 160 -6.29 35.39 -25.06
CA ALA A 160 -6.68 36.80 -25.19
C ALA A 160 -8.06 37.02 -25.84
N GLU A 161 -8.72 35.98 -26.36
CA GLU A 161 -9.97 36.11 -27.13
C GLU A 161 -11.00 35.06 -26.70
N SER A 162 -12.20 35.52 -26.34
CA SER A 162 -13.34 34.66 -26.02
C SER A 162 -14.07 34.20 -27.29
N PHE A 163 -14.74 33.05 -27.23
CA PHE A 163 -15.71 32.66 -28.25
C PHE A 163 -16.87 33.67 -28.30
N THR A 164 -17.41 33.91 -29.50
CA THR A 164 -18.77 34.43 -29.61
C THR A 164 -19.77 33.32 -29.28
N ASP A 165 -21.02 33.68 -28.98
CA ASP A 165 -22.04 32.70 -28.56
C ASP A 165 -22.23 31.59 -29.61
N GLU A 166 -22.22 31.93 -30.91
CA GLU A 166 -22.36 30.95 -32.00
C GLU A 166 -21.17 29.98 -32.10
N GLU A 167 -19.94 30.51 -31.99
CA GLU A 167 -18.72 29.70 -32.06
C GLU A 167 -18.57 28.80 -30.83
N TYR A 168 -19.02 29.26 -29.66
CA TYR A 168 -19.04 28.45 -28.46
C TYR A 168 -20.00 27.25 -28.60
N GLU A 169 -21.19 27.45 -29.15
CA GLU A 169 -22.16 26.37 -29.37
C GLU A 169 -21.61 25.30 -30.34
N GLN A 170 -20.84 25.71 -31.35
CA GLN A 170 -20.16 24.77 -32.23
C GLN A 170 -19.04 24.01 -31.50
N HIS A 171 -18.18 24.73 -30.77
CA HIS A 171 -17.10 24.13 -29.99
C HIS A 171 -17.62 23.14 -28.92
N TYR A 172 -18.74 23.48 -28.28
CA TYR A 172 -19.37 22.63 -27.29
C TYR A 172 -19.87 21.31 -27.92
N LYS A 173 -20.47 21.35 -29.11
CA LYS A 173 -20.87 20.13 -29.83
C LYS A 173 -19.69 19.23 -30.14
N GLU A 174 -18.59 19.81 -30.63
CA GLU A 174 -17.35 19.07 -30.94
C GLU A 174 -16.75 18.42 -29.68
N LEU A 175 -16.75 19.12 -28.54
CA LEU A 175 -16.29 18.57 -27.26
C LEU A 175 -17.13 17.39 -26.78
N MET A 176 -18.45 17.48 -26.92
CA MET A 176 -19.37 16.42 -26.49
C MET A 176 -19.29 15.19 -27.40
N GLU A 177 -19.03 15.37 -28.69
CA GLU A 177 -18.76 14.27 -29.63
C GLU A 177 -17.47 13.51 -29.29
N GLN A 178 -16.43 14.20 -28.79
CA GLN A 178 -15.15 13.57 -28.41
C GLN A 178 -15.19 12.82 -27.06
N GLN A 179 -16.15 13.12 -26.17
CA GLN A 179 -16.28 12.46 -24.87
C GLN A 179 -17.22 11.24 -24.89
N GLY A 180 -17.89 10.98 -26.01
CA GLY A 180 -18.88 9.90 -26.17
C GLY A 180 -18.34 8.54 -26.60
N ASP A 181 -17.04 8.42 -26.90
CA ASP A 181 -16.31 7.18 -27.23
C ASP A 181 -15.47 6.67 -26.06
#